data_AF-U7D696-F1
#
_entry.id   AF-U7D696-F1
#
_cell.length_a   1.000
_cell.length_b   1.000
_cell.length_c   1.000
_cell.angle_alpha   90.00
_cell.angle_beta   90.00
_cell.angle_gamma   90.00
#
_symmetry.space_group_name_H-M   'P 1'
#
loop_
_entity.id
_entity.type
_entity.pdbx_description
1 polymer ?
#
loop_
_entity_poly.entity_id
_entity_poly.type
_entity_poly.pdbx_seq_one_letter_code
_entity_poly.pdbx_strand_id
1 'polypeptide(L)'
;MNKTAIVMPAIGNRPWVKYTSNLFKKYAHNNNVDFILCSSYPSEGEYPFPDLPDTPGRPNKKAYALKPFLAYHYLKNYDKVAIVDDTCCIRPSAPNLFDQIPENTLGAKRTGAEHWFISCSTIATHTLLRKCPILHSSRFSKNIIRFGDRMGKLSYLSMKKAKIPLPTGKKYKREWYGNGGVRIYPKSFRNAFSPEQIQQHSTLLFSNYPEQTLVYFLQIQNKIPFKSLPGTFNNKPGDNLPPHERVQLKTFHDMPNDESFVYHVTGAYKFRQELIASICEELERS
;
A
#
# COMPACT_ATOMS: atom_id res chain seq x y z
N MET A 1 -17.58 -11.26 -20.59
CA MET A 1 -17.13 -11.34 -19.19
C MET A 1 -16.14 -10.22 -18.96
N ASN A 2 -16.17 -9.55 -17.81
CA ASN A 2 -15.20 -8.52 -17.44
C ASN A 2 -13.82 -9.17 -17.31
N LYS A 3 -12.80 -8.62 -17.99
CA LYS A 3 -11.44 -9.13 -17.95
C LYS A 3 -10.72 -8.51 -16.77
N THR A 4 -10.30 -9.33 -15.80
CA THR A 4 -9.67 -8.85 -14.56
C THR A 4 -8.31 -9.51 -14.33
N ALA A 5 -7.42 -8.78 -13.64
CA ALA A 5 -6.10 -9.29 -13.31
C ALA A 5 -5.67 -8.95 -11.89
N ILE A 6 -4.97 -9.89 -11.26
CA ILE A 6 -4.18 -9.66 -10.05
C ILE A 6 -2.72 -9.49 -10.45
N VAL A 7 -2.12 -8.39 -10.03
CA VAL A 7 -0.72 -8.06 -10.31
C VAL A 7 0.04 -7.99 -8.98
N MET A 8 1.07 -8.82 -8.86
CA MET A 8 1.93 -8.90 -7.69
C MET A 8 3.32 -8.34 -8.04
N PRO A 9 3.66 -7.09 -7.67
CA PRO A 9 5.03 -6.61 -7.75
C PRO A 9 5.90 -7.24 -6.64
N ALA A 10 6.95 -7.93 -7.05
CA ALA A 10 7.90 -8.62 -6.18
C ALA A 10 9.34 -8.36 -6.64
N ILE A 11 9.78 -7.11 -6.48
CA ILE A 11 11.08 -6.64 -6.99
C ILE A 11 12.22 -7.05 -6.04
N GLY A 12 13.29 -7.61 -6.63
CA GLY A 12 14.53 -7.97 -5.91
C GLY A 12 14.47 -9.35 -5.23
N ASN A 13 15.34 -9.57 -4.23
CA ASN A 13 15.36 -10.83 -3.50
C ASN A 13 14.18 -10.94 -2.52
N ARG A 14 13.16 -11.73 -2.91
CA ARG A 14 11.89 -11.89 -2.18
C ARG A 14 11.62 -13.39 -1.95
N PRO A 15 12.27 -14.03 -0.98
CA PRO A 15 12.30 -15.50 -0.84
C PRO A 15 10.92 -16.13 -0.56
N TRP A 16 9.97 -15.35 -0.05
CA TRP A 16 8.61 -15.81 0.23
C TRP A 16 7.68 -15.86 -0.99
N VAL A 17 8.05 -15.23 -2.13
CA VAL A 17 7.19 -15.14 -3.33
C VAL A 17 6.82 -16.51 -3.88
N LYS A 18 7.70 -17.50 -3.73
CA LYS A 18 7.42 -18.88 -4.14
C LYS A 18 6.18 -19.46 -3.45
N TYR A 19 5.88 -19.02 -2.22
CA TYR A 19 4.68 -19.44 -1.49
C TYR A 19 3.47 -18.60 -1.91
N THR A 20 3.58 -17.27 -1.83
CA THR A 20 2.43 -16.37 -2.06
C THR A 20 1.94 -16.43 -3.50
N SER A 21 2.84 -16.45 -4.48
CA SER A 21 2.45 -16.51 -5.90
C SER A 21 1.75 -17.82 -6.28
N ASN A 22 2.09 -18.95 -5.65
CA ASN A 22 1.42 -20.22 -5.91
C ASN A 22 -0.04 -20.21 -5.45
N LEU A 23 -0.32 -19.64 -4.27
CA LEU A 23 -1.69 -19.46 -3.80
C LEU A 23 -2.49 -18.52 -4.70
N PHE A 24 -1.89 -17.40 -5.12
CA PHE A 24 -2.56 -16.48 -6.04
C PHE A 24 -2.84 -17.09 -7.41
N LYS A 25 -1.95 -17.94 -7.95
CA LYS A 25 -2.23 -18.69 -9.20
C LYS A 25 -3.46 -19.59 -9.05
N LYS A 26 -3.54 -20.35 -7.94
CA LYS A 26 -4.68 -21.23 -7.65
C LYS A 26 -5.98 -20.43 -7.50
N TYR A 27 -5.93 -19.36 -6.70
CA TYR A 27 -7.07 -18.46 -6.52
C TYR A 27 -7.55 -17.87 -7.85
N ALA A 28 -6.61 -17.41 -8.68
CA ALA A 28 -6.91 -16.76 -9.95
C ALA A 28 -7.56 -17.73 -10.93
N HIS A 29 -7.05 -18.97 -11.02
CA HIS A 29 -7.69 -20.05 -11.76
C HIS A 29 -9.13 -20.30 -11.31
N ASN A 30 -9.36 -20.43 -9.99
CA ASN A 30 -10.68 -20.70 -9.43
C ASN A 30 -11.70 -19.58 -9.68
N ASN A 31 -11.24 -18.35 -9.91
CA ASN A 31 -12.09 -17.17 -10.07
C ASN A 31 -12.10 -16.63 -11.51
N ASN A 32 -11.48 -17.32 -12.47
CA ASN A 32 -11.32 -16.87 -13.85
C ASN A 32 -10.70 -15.45 -13.95
N VAL A 33 -9.59 -15.26 -13.23
CA VAL A 33 -8.80 -14.03 -13.15
C VAL A 33 -7.40 -14.31 -13.70
N ASP A 34 -6.79 -13.35 -14.39
CA ASP A 34 -5.39 -13.46 -14.81
C ASP A 34 -4.46 -13.13 -13.62
N PHE A 35 -3.42 -13.95 -13.39
CA PHE A 35 -2.39 -13.66 -12.39
C PHE A 35 -1.07 -13.26 -13.05
N ILE A 36 -0.51 -12.13 -12.62
CA ILE A 36 0.69 -11.54 -13.19
C ILE A 36 1.70 -11.27 -12.07
N LEU A 37 2.88 -11.88 -12.15
CA LEU A 37 4.00 -11.65 -11.24
C LEU A 37 5.02 -10.71 -11.91
N CYS A 38 5.28 -9.56 -11.29
CA CYS A 38 6.28 -8.61 -11.77
C CYS A 38 7.53 -8.67 -10.89
N SER A 39 8.57 -9.37 -11.32
CA SER A 39 9.82 -9.55 -10.57
C SER A 39 10.93 -8.53 -10.92
N SER A 40 10.73 -7.72 -11.95
CA SER A 40 11.64 -6.67 -12.40
C SER A 40 10.91 -5.36 -12.61
N TYR A 41 11.67 -4.25 -12.58
CA TYR A 41 11.13 -2.97 -13.03
C TYR A 41 10.87 -3.04 -14.56
N PRO A 42 9.83 -2.34 -15.06
CA PRO A 42 9.71 -2.09 -16.49
C PRO A 42 10.93 -1.33 -17.02
N SER A 43 11.13 -1.34 -18.33
CA SER A 43 12.22 -0.61 -18.97
C SER A 43 12.13 0.90 -18.68
N GLU A 44 13.26 1.62 -18.68
CA GLU A 44 13.27 3.06 -18.35
C GLU A 44 12.38 3.90 -19.29
N GLY A 45 12.25 3.49 -20.56
CA GLY A 45 11.35 4.14 -21.51
C GLY A 45 9.85 3.94 -21.20
N GLU A 46 9.49 2.87 -20.49
CA GLU A 46 8.12 2.60 -20.08
C GLU A 46 7.83 3.11 -18.66
N TYR A 47 8.85 3.20 -17.81
CA TYR A 47 8.75 3.58 -16.41
C TYR A 47 9.70 4.75 -16.10
N PRO A 48 9.32 5.99 -16.49
CA PRO A 48 10.22 7.16 -16.51
C PRO A 48 10.40 7.78 -15.11
N PHE A 49 10.41 6.97 -14.05
CA PHE A 49 10.55 7.48 -12.69
C PHE A 49 12.03 7.50 -12.28
N PRO A 50 12.55 8.68 -11.92
CA PRO A 50 13.94 8.80 -11.50
C PRO A 50 14.16 8.02 -10.22
N ASP A 51 15.42 7.67 -9.97
CA ASP A 51 15.80 7.17 -8.66
C ASP A 51 15.56 8.27 -7.62
N LEU A 52 14.70 7.95 -6.64
CA LEU A 52 14.37 8.83 -5.54
C LEU A 52 15.29 8.52 -4.37
N PRO A 53 15.87 9.53 -3.70
CA PRO A 53 16.79 9.30 -2.60
C PRO A 53 16.09 8.55 -1.46
N ASP A 54 16.84 7.69 -0.76
CA ASP A 54 16.28 6.84 0.30
C ASP A 54 15.77 7.63 1.50
N THR A 55 16.28 8.84 1.71
CA THR A 55 15.84 9.73 2.79
C THR A 55 15.36 11.09 2.25
N PRO A 56 14.43 11.76 2.96
CA PRO A 56 13.65 11.28 4.11
C PRO A 56 12.56 10.27 3.72
N GLY A 57 11.88 9.68 4.70
CA GLY A 57 10.80 8.71 4.50
C GLY A 57 11.30 7.26 4.36
N ARG A 58 10.51 6.40 3.69
CA ARG A 58 10.89 5.00 3.47
C ARG A 58 11.93 4.86 2.34
N PRO A 59 12.86 3.89 2.43
CA PRO A 59 13.73 3.52 1.31
C PRO A 59 12.92 2.86 0.18
N ASN A 60 13.52 2.69 -0.99
CA ASN A 60 12.91 2.01 -2.14
C ASN A 60 11.61 2.67 -2.66
N LYS A 61 11.54 4.02 -2.64
CA LYS A 61 10.37 4.80 -3.10
C LYS A 61 9.93 4.44 -4.52
N LYS A 62 10.89 4.10 -5.39
CA LYS A 62 10.64 3.62 -6.75
C LYS A 62 9.73 2.38 -6.80
N ALA A 63 9.86 1.45 -5.85
CA ALA A 63 8.98 0.28 -5.75
C ALA A 63 7.55 0.64 -5.32
N TYR A 64 7.38 1.71 -4.55
CA TYR A 64 6.05 2.18 -4.15
C TYR A 64 5.34 2.93 -5.29
N ALA A 65 6.07 3.72 -6.08
CA ALA A 65 5.56 4.36 -7.30
C ALA A 65 5.16 3.33 -8.37
N LEU A 66 5.82 2.15 -8.36
CA LEU A 66 5.55 1.09 -9.32
C LEU A 66 4.12 0.57 -9.22
N LYS A 67 3.53 0.52 -8.03
CA LYS A 67 2.17 -0.02 -7.82
C LYS A 67 1.07 0.73 -8.60
N PRO A 68 0.89 2.06 -8.43
CA PRO A 68 -0.09 2.80 -9.23
C PRO A 68 0.26 2.82 -10.72
N PHE A 69 1.56 2.79 -11.07
CA PHE A 69 1.98 2.65 -12.46
C PHE A 69 1.53 1.31 -13.08
N LEU A 70 1.72 0.19 -12.39
CA LEU A 70 1.29 -1.12 -12.87
C LEU A 70 -0.24 -1.17 -13.05
N ALA A 71 -0.99 -0.49 -12.17
CA ALA A 71 -2.43 -0.32 -12.37
C ALA A 71 -2.71 0.43 -13.70
N TYR A 72 -2.08 1.58 -13.94
CA TYR A 72 -2.20 2.28 -15.23
C TYR A 72 -1.83 1.42 -16.44
N HIS A 73 -0.71 0.70 -16.35
CA HIS A 73 -0.19 -0.12 -17.43
C HIS A 73 -1.16 -1.25 -17.79
N TYR A 74 -1.56 -2.06 -16.82
CA TYR A 74 -2.41 -3.22 -17.08
C TYR A 74 -3.86 -2.84 -17.38
N LEU A 75 -4.39 -1.75 -16.84
CA LEU A 75 -5.75 -1.29 -17.17
C LEU A 75 -5.96 -0.93 -18.66
N LYS A 76 -4.91 -0.91 -19.49
CA LYS A 76 -5.06 -0.88 -20.95
C LYS A 76 -5.84 -2.09 -21.47
N ASN A 77 -5.61 -3.27 -20.87
CA ASN A 77 -6.11 -4.56 -21.33
C ASN A 77 -7.14 -5.20 -20.39
N TYR A 78 -7.34 -4.64 -19.20
CA TYR A 78 -8.21 -5.17 -18.15
C TYR A 78 -9.23 -4.13 -17.69
N ASP A 79 -10.42 -4.59 -17.30
CA ASP A 79 -11.51 -3.76 -16.79
C ASP A 79 -11.29 -3.39 -15.31
N LYS A 80 -10.72 -4.31 -14.54
CA LYS A 80 -10.22 -4.06 -13.18
C LYS A 80 -8.88 -4.75 -12.97
N VAL A 81 -8.01 -4.10 -12.21
CA VAL A 81 -6.70 -4.64 -11.79
C VAL A 81 -6.61 -4.55 -10.28
N ALA A 82 -6.28 -5.67 -9.63
CA ALA A 82 -5.90 -5.68 -8.22
C ALA A 82 -4.37 -5.67 -8.11
N ILE A 83 -3.81 -4.66 -7.45
CA ILE A 83 -2.41 -4.67 -7.03
C ILE A 83 -2.35 -5.27 -5.63
N VAL A 84 -1.55 -6.32 -5.46
CA VAL A 84 -1.39 -7.04 -4.19
C VAL A 84 0.07 -7.04 -3.75
N ASP A 85 0.31 -6.87 -2.45
CA ASP A 85 1.65 -7.02 -1.90
C ASP A 85 2.08 -8.48 -2.02
N ASP A 86 3.34 -8.71 -2.35
CA ASP A 86 3.95 -10.03 -2.43
C ASP A 86 4.02 -10.78 -1.08
N THR A 87 3.61 -10.10 -0.01
CA THR A 87 3.47 -10.62 1.35
C THR A 87 2.02 -10.84 1.78
N CYS A 88 1.10 -10.74 0.83
CA CYS A 88 -0.26 -11.22 0.99
C CYS A 88 -0.32 -12.72 0.71
N CYS A 89 -1.03 -13.46 1.56
CA CYS A 89 -1.33 -14.88 1.41
C CYS A 89 -2.85 -14.99 1.22
N ILE A 90 -3.31 -15.59 0.13
CA ILE A 90 -4.74 -15.69 -0.20
C ILE A 90 -5.22 -17.13 -0.09
N ARG A 91 -6.41 -17.34 0.48
CA ARG A 91 -7.09 -18.64 0.48
C ARG A 91 -7.57 -18.95 -0.95
N PRO A 92 -7.20 -20.09 -1.56
CA PRO A 92 -7.61 -20.41 -2.94
C PRO A 92 -9.14 -20.50 -3.16
N SER A 93 -9.89 -20.81 -2.10
CA SER A 93 -11.35 -20.87 -2.08
C SER A 93 -12.04 -19.54 -1.76
N ALA A 94 -11.27 -18.45 -1.59
CA ALA A 94 -11.85 -17.14 -1.30
C ALA A 94 -12.81 -16.70 -2.43
N PRO A 95 -13.87 -15.93 -2.10
CA PRO A 95 -14.74 -15.33 -3.10
C PRO A 95 -13.97 -14.41 -4.05
N ASN A 96 -14.58 -14.13 -5.20
CA ASN A 96 -13.98 -13.22 -6.18
C ASN A 96 -13.81 -11.81 -5.58
N LEU A 97 -12.57 -11.34 -5.56
CA LEU A 97 -12.15 -10.06 -4.99
C LEU A 97 -12.77 -8.88 -5.75
N PHE A 98 -12.98 -9.03 -7.07
CA PHE A 98 -13.50 -7.97 -7.92
C PHE A 98 -15.00 -7.71 -7.75
N ASP A 99 -15.72 -8.68 -7.19
CA ASP A 99 -17.16 -8.57 -6.88
C ASP A 99 -17.41 -7.76 -5.60
N GLN A 100 -16.36 -7.53 -4.80
CA GLN A 100 -16.44 -6.79 -3.54
C GLN A 100 -16.57 -5.27 -3.76
N ILE A 101 -16.37 -4.79 -4.99
CA ILE A 101 -16.40 -3.37 -5.32
C ILE A 101 -17.21 -3.05 -6.58
N PRO A 102 -17.96 -1.92 -6.59
CA PRO A 102 -18.63 -1.44 -7.80
C PRO A 102 -17.64 -1.16 -8.95
N GLU A 103 -18.12 -1.17 -10.19
CA GLU A 103 -17.28 -0.99 -11.39
C GLU A 103 -16.47 0.30 -11.40
N ASN A 104 -17.04 1.42 -10.95
CA ASN A 104 -16.41 2.74 -10.99
C ASN A 104 -15.97 3.18 -9.59
N THR A 105 -15.30 2.30 -8.86
CA THR A 105 -14.89 2.58 -7.48
C THR A 105 -13.52 1.99 -7.20
N LEU A 106 -12.68 2.76 -6.51
CA LEU A 106 -11.40 2.26 -6.00
C LEU A 106 -11.65 1.43 -4.73
N GLY A 107 -11.05 0.24 -4.66
CA GLY A 107 -11.18 -0.69 -3.55
C GLY A 107 -9.90 -0.80 -2.73
N ALA A 108 -9.96 -0.66 -1.41
CA ALA A 108 -8.88 -1.06 -0.51
C ALA A 108 -9.42 -1.27 0.92
N LYS A 109 -8.69 -1.95 1.80
CA LYS A 109 -9.03 -1.93 3.24
C LYS A 109 -8.71 -0.57 3.83
N ARG A 110 -9.65 0.05 4.54
CA ARG A 110 -9.40 1.30 5.29
C ARG A 110 -8.26 1.12 6.30
N THR A 111 -7.47 2.17 6.48
CA THR A 111 -6.49 2.24 7.56
C THR A 111 -6.80 3.42 8.48
N GLY A 112 -6.15 3.47 9.64
CA GLY A 112 -6.39 4.54 10.60
C GLY A 112 -5.86 5.90 10.13
N ALA A 113 -6.45 6.96 10.67
CA ALA A 113 -6.16 8.32 10.25
C ALA A 113 -4.73 8.75 10.60
N GLU A 114 -4.14 8.13 11.62
CA GLU A 114 -2.76 8.32 12.05
C GLU A 114 -1.75 8.10 10.91
N HIS A 115 -1.98 7.15 10.00
CA HIS A 115 -1.09 6.94 8.86
C HIS A 115 -1.05 8.15 7.91
N TRP A 116 -2.19 8.81 7.70
CA TRP A 116 -2.26 10.03 6.91
C TRP A 116 -1.53 11.18 7.60
N PHE A 117 -1.73 11.37 8.90
CA PHE A 117 -1.06 12.45 9.63
C PHE A 117 0.45 12.29 9.65
N ILE A 118 0.93 11.08 9.94
CA ILE A 118 2.35 10.74 9.87
C ILE A 118 2.89 11.08 8.47
N SER A 119 2.17 10.70 7.41
CA SER A 119 2.56 11.02 6.03
C SER A 119 2.68 12.52 5.78
N CYS A 120 1.70 13.31 6.21
CA CYS A 120 1.72 14.76 6.08
C CYS A 120 2.89 15.39 6.84
N SER A 121 3.17 14.92 8.07
CA SER A 121 4.30 15.40 8.85
C SER A 121 5.63 15.14 8.14
N THR A 122 5.85 13.94 7.61
CA THR A 122 7.09 13.61 6.87
C THR A 122 7.25 14.49 5.62
N ILE A 123 6.18 14.69 4.85
CA ILE A 123 6.20 15.54 3.65
C ILE A 123 6.48 17.01 4.00
N ALA A 124 5.86 17.53 5.06
CA ALA A 124 6.09 18.89 5.53
C ALA A 124 7.56 19.09 5.94
N THR A 125 8.12 18.15 6.72
CA THR A 125 9.54 18.18 7.08
C THR A 125 10.45 18.16 5.85
N HIS A 126 10.18 17.28 4.87
CA HIS A 126 10.95 17.24 3.63
C HIS A 126 10.88 18.56 2.85
N THR A 127 9.69 19.14 2.73
CA THR A 127 9.47 20.40 2.01
C THR A 127 10.20 21.57 2.68
N LEU A 128 10.17 21.63 4.02
CA LEU A 128 10.90 22.64 4.80
C LEU A 128 12.42 22.50 4.64
N LEU A 129 12.95 21.26 4.72
CA LEU A 129 14.38 21.01 4.54
C LEU A 129 14.88 21.42 3.14
N ARG A 130 14.09 21.19 2.08
CA ARG A 130 14.45 21.64 0.72
C ARG A 130 14.46 23.16 0.57
N LYS A 131 13.55 23.86 1.25
CA LYS A 131 13.46 25.33 1.20
C LYS A 131 14.47 26.04 2.08
N CYS A 132 14.97 25.38 3.13
CA CYS A 132 15.91 25.96 4.09
C CYS A 132 17.11 25.04 4.33
N PRO A 133 18.09 25.01 3.41
CA PRO A 133 19.23 24.08 3.48
C PRO A 133 20.10 24.23 4.74
N ILE A 134 20.08 25.42 5.37
CA ILE A 134 20.85 25.73 6.59
C ILE A 134 20.38 24.88 7.79
N LEU A 135 19.18 24.30 7.74
CA LEU A 135 18.64 23.39 8.75
C LEU A 135 19.14 21.94 8.62
N HIS A 136 20.04 21.63 7.68
CA HIS A 136 20.61 20.29 7.46
C HIS A 136 21.57 19.80 8.54
N SER A 137 21.78 20.56 9.64
CA SER A 137 22.58 20.03 10.76
C SER A 137 21.93 18.73 11.28
N SER A 138 22.75 17.68 11.39
CA SER A 138 22.28 16.30 11.62
C SER A 138 21.56 16.10 12.95
N ARG A 139 21.72 17.03 13.90
CA ARG A 139 20.98 17.05 15.19
C ARG A 139 19.59 17.65 15.07
N PHE A 140 19.40 18.72 14.29
CA PHE A 140 18.12 19.44 14.22
C PHE A 140 17.08 18.68 13.40
N SER A 141 17.49 18.12 12.26
CA SER A 141 16.66 17.26 11.41
C SER A 141 16.22 15.99 12.13
N LYS A 142 17.13 15.30 12.85
CA LYS A 142 16.80 14.13 13.67
C LYS A 142 15.83 14.47 14.81
N ASN A 143 15.98 15.65 15.42
CA ASN A 143 15.06 16.10 16.46
C ASN A 143 13.69 16.47 15.90
N ILE A 144 13.57 17.15 14.76
CA ILE A 144 12.26 17.42 14.11
C ILE A 144 11.56 16.14 13.67
N ILE A 145 12.29 15.16 13.12
CA ILE A 145 11.73 13.87 12.73
C ILE A 145 11.28 13.08 13.96
N ARG A 146 12.12 12.99 15.00
CA ARG A 146 11.75 12.37 16.29
C ARG A 146 10.61 13.11 16.99
N PHE A 147 10.53 14.43 16.83
CA PHE A 147 9.45 15.25 17.36
C PHE A 147 8.16 15.00 16.57
N GLY A 148 8.22 14.89 15.23
CA GLY A 148 7.09 14.48 14.39
C GLY A 148 6.57 13.09 14.71
N ASP A 149 7.46 12.12 14.93
CA ASP A 149 7.12 10.75 15.31
C ASP A 149 6.54 10.66 16.74
N ARG A 150 7.10 11.39 17.72
CA ARG A 150 6.52 11.50 19.09
C ARG A 150 5.21 12.29 19.11
N MET A 151 5.05 13.23 18.19
CA MET A 151 3.87 14.10 18.10
C MET A 151 2.78 13.49 17.21
N GLY A 152 2.81 12.23 16.78
CA GLY A 152 1.71 11.64 15.99
C GLY A 152 0.30 11.86 16.60
N LYS A 153 0.19 11.94 17.93
CA LYS A 153 -1.05 12.34 18.65
C LYS A 153 -1.24 13.86 18.80
N LEU A 154 -0.18 14.61 19.06
CA LEU A 154 -0.24 16.08 19.21
C LEU A 154 -0.41 16.80 17.86
N SER A 155 0.11 16.24 16.77
CA SER A 155 -0.02 16.73 15.39
C SER A 155 -1.46 16.65 14.91
N TYR A 156 -2.26 15.65 15.31
CA TYR A 156 -3.69 15.63 14.95
C TYR A 156 -4.46 16.80 15.57
N LEU A 157 -4.30 17.01 16.89
CA LEU A 157 -4.97 18.09 17.62
C LEU A 157 -4.43 19.47 17.19
N SER A 158 -3.13 19.58 16.98
CA SER A 158 -2.47 20.81 16.52
C SER A 158 -2.78 21.12 15.06
N MET A 159 -2.83 20.14 14.14
CA MET A 159 -3.23 20.38 12.74
C MET A 159 -4.72 20.70 12.61
N LYS A 160 -5.57 20.05 13.43
CA LYS A 160 -7.00 20.37 13.51
C LYS A 160 -7.24 21.78 14.07
N LYS A 161 -6.49 22.21 15.10
CA LYS A 161 -6.53 23.58 15.62
C LYS A 161 -5.91 24.61 14.68
N ALA A 162 -4.81 24.26 14.00
CA ALA A 162 -4.05 25.17 13.16
C ALA A 162 -4.61 25.34 11.74
N LYS A 163 -5.73 24.68 11.40
CA LYS A 163 -6.32 24.66 10.05
C LYS A 163 -5.26 24.42 8.96
N ILE A 164 -4.22 23.63 9.26
CA ILE A 164 -3.09 23.46 8.34
C ILE A 164 -3.68 22.91 7.04
N PRO A 165 -3.63 23.68 5.94
CA PRO A 165 -4.17 23.23 4.68
C PRO A 165 -3.41 21.95 4.34
N LEU A 166 -4.14 20.91 3.94
CA LEU A 166 -3.50 19.79 3.27
C LEU A 166 -2.60 20.38 2.16
N PRO A 167 -1.54 19.69 1.70
CA PRO A 167 -0.72 20.12 0.56
C PRO A 167 -1.52 20.41 -0.74
N THR A 168 -2.83 20.28 -0.68
CA THR A 168 -3.83 20.18 -1.74
C THR A 168 -4.95 21.21 -1.59
N GLY A 169 -5.05 21.91 -0.44
CA GLY A 169 -6.20 22.76 -0.09
C GLY A 169 -7.55 22.04 0.08
N LYS A 170 -7.62 20.72 -0.15
CA LYS A 170 -8.86 19.93 -0.06
C LYS A 170 -9.11 19.39 1.35
N LYS A 171 -10.37 19.06 1.67
CA LYS A 171 -10.75 18.48 2.98
C LYS A 171 -10.34 17.01 3.06
N TYR A 172 -9.69 16.62 4.15
CA TYR A 172 -9.34 15.22 4.43
C TYR A 172 -10.60 14.35 4.60
N LYS A 173 -10.64 13.20 3.92
CA LYS A 173 -11.69 12.19 4.00
C LYS A 173 -11.11 10.92 4.62
N ARG A 174 -11.26 10.80 5.94
CA ARG A 174 -10.68 9.69 6.74
C ARG A 174 -11.04 8.33 6.17
N GLU A 175 -12.29 8.20 5.72
CA GLU A 175 -12.90 6.99 5.23
C GLU A 175 -12.40 6.54 3.85
N TRP A 176 -11.54 7.34 3.21
CA TRP A 176 -10.96 7.08 1.88
C TRP A 176 -9.48 6.71 1.94
N TYR A 177 -8.82 6.81 3.10
CA TYR A 177 -7.41 6.44 3.24
C TYR A 177 -7.28 4.92 3.43
N GLY A 178 -6.73 4.25 2.42
CA GLY A 178 -6.68 2.78 2.32
C GLY A 178 -5.27 2.22 2.39
N ASN A 179 -5.13 1.05 3.02
CA ASN A 179 -3.92 0.25 3.05
C ASN A 179 -3.58 -0.30 1.65
N GLY A 180 -2.30 -0.24 1.27
CA GLY A 180 -1.82 -0.62 -0.05
C GLY A 180 -1.60 -2.12 -0.30
N GLY A 181 -1.84 -2.98 0.69
CA GLY A 181 -1.58 -4.42 0.59
C GLY A 181 -2.48 -5.15 -0.40
N VAL A 182 -3.74 -4.71 -0.51
CA VAL A 182 -4.69 -5.18 -1.53
C VAL A 182 -5.47 -3.96 -1.97
N ARG A 183 -5.30 -3.58 -3.24
CA ARG A 183 -6.00 -2.43 -3.82
C ARG A 183 -6.50 -2.75 -5.23
N ILE A 184 -7.75 -2.42 -5.49
CA ILE A 184 -8.41 -2.65 -6.77
C ILE A 184 -8.64 -1.33 -7.48
N TYR A 185 -8.24 -1.28 -8.74
CA TYR A 185 -8.32 -0.13 -9.62
C TYR A 185 -9.24 -0.46 -10.80
N PRO A 186 -10.24 0.38 -11.11
CA PRO A 186 -11.06 0.21 -12.30
C PRO A 186 -10.50 0.96 -13.50
N LYS A 187 -10.79 0.46 -14.70
CA LYS A 187 -10.33 1.00 -15.98
C LYS A 187 -10.75 2.44 -16.22
N SER A 188 -11.93 2.83 -15.76
CA SER A 188 -12.46 4.20 -15.85
C SER A 188 -11.56 5.26 -15.21
N PHE A 189 -10.69 4.87 -14.28
CA PHE A 189 -9.75 5.79 -13.63
C PHE A 189 -8.29 5.56 -14.02
N ARG A 190 -8.02 4.79 -15.09
CA ARG A 190 -6.65 4.51 -15.57
C ARG A 190 -5.80 5.78 -15.65
N ASN A 191 -6.30 6.82 -16.30
CA ASN A 191 -5.53 8.05 -16.54
C ASN A 191 -5.24 8.87 -15.27
N ALA A 192 -5.99 8.65 -14.18
CA ALA A 192 -5.69 9.29 -12.89
C ALA A 192 -4.37 8.78 -12.28
N PHE A 193 -3.88 7.62 -12.72
CA PHE A 193 -2.65 6.98 -12.27
C PHE A 193 -1.58 6.95 -13.36
N SER A 194 -1.67 7.85 -14.36
CA SER A 194 -0.69 7.92 -15.45
C SER A 194 0.71 8.28 -14.94
N PRO A 195 1.77 7.96 -15.70
CA PRO A 195 3.14 8.34 -15.35
C PRO A 195 3.28 9.83 -15.04
N GLU A 196 2.64 10.68 -15.83
CA GLU A 196 2.67 12.13 -15.68
C GLU A 196 2.07 12.57 -14.34
N GLN A 197 0.92 11.99 -13.95
CA GLN A 197 0.28 12.26 -12.65
C GLN A 197 1.16 11.81 -11.48
N ILE A 198 1.76 10.62 -11.57
CA ILE A 198 2.64 10.11 -10.52
C ILE A 198 3.90 10.99 -10.40
N GLN A 199 4.49 11.41 -11.52
CA GLN A 199 5.68 12.25 -11.55
C GLN A 199 5.40 13.65 -11.00
N GLN A 200 4.30 14.27 -11.43
CA GLN A 200 3.83 15.58 -10.95
C GLN A 200 3.67 15.61 -9.43
N HIS A 201 3.28 14.48 -8.83
CA HIS A 201 3.03 14.34 -7.40
C HIS A 201 4.07 13.47 -6.67
N SER A 202 5.26 13.31 -7.25
CA SER A 202 6.34 12.47 -6.72
C SER A 202 6.84 12.90 -5.33
N THR A 203 6.65 14.16 -4.93
CA THR A 203 6.96 14.64 -3.58
C THR A 203 6.16 13.91 -2.48
N LEU A 204 5.00 13.35 -2.80
CA LEU A 204 4.21 12.55 -1.87
C LEU A 204 4.87 11.20 -1.54
N LEU A 205 5.78 10.72 -2.39
CA LEU A 205 6.52 9.47 -2.17
C LEU A 205 7.55 9.58 -1.03
N PHE A 206 7.81 10.80 -0.54
CA PHE A 206 8.65 11.05 0.64
C PHE A 206 7.90 10.85 1.96
N SER A 207 6.66 10.35 1.93
CA SER A 207 5.91 10.01 3.12
C SER A 207 6.37 8.70 3.77
N ASN A 208 5.86 8.41 4.98
CA ASN A 208 6.05 7.11 5.62
C ASN A 208 5.18 6.00 5.00
N TYR A 209 4.22 6.33 4.14
CA TYR A 209 3.37 5.38 3.41
C TYR A 209 3.23 5.79 1.94
N PRO A 210 4.32 5.74 1.15
CA PRO A 210 4.43 6.46 -0.14
C PRO A 210 3.28 6.19 -1.12
N GLU A 211 2.98 4.92 -1.41
CA GLU A 211 1.89 4.54 -2.32
C GLU A 211 0.52 4.95 -1.77
N GLN A 212 0.25 4.71 -0.48
CA GLN A 212 -1.04 5.01 0.13
C GLN A 212 -1.32 6.52 0.10
N THR A 213 -0.31 7.33 0.39
CA THR A 213 -0.38 8.79 0.34
C THR A 213 -0.61 9.29 -1.08
N LEU A 214 0.15 8.80 -2.05
CA LEU A 214 0.04 9.19 -3.45
C LEU A 214 -1.34 8.82 -4.02
N VAL A 215 -1.77 7.57 -3.86
CA VAL A 215 -3.05 7.10 -4.40
C VAL A 215 -4.22 7.83 -3.77
N TYR A 216 -4.21 8.05 -2.46
CA TYR A 216 -5.24 8.84 -1.79
C TYR A 216 -5.31 10.28 -2.33
N PHE A 217 -4.16 10.91 -2.57
CA PHE A 217 -4.12 12.25 -3.16
C PHE A 217 -4.73 12.26 -4.57
N LEU A 218 -4.30 11.35 -5.44
CA LEU A 218 -4.80 11.22 -6.82
C LEU A 218 -6.31 10.92 -6.84
N GLN A 219 -6.77 10.09 -5.91
CA GLN A 219 -8.18 9.78 -5.72
C GLN A 219 -9.01 11.04 -5.40
N ILE A 220 -8.54 11.86 -4.44
CA ILE A 220 -9.21 13.11 -4.05
C ILE A 220 -9.10 14.18 -5.16
N GLN A 221 -7.98 14.23 -5.88
CA GLN A 221 -7.77 15.11 -7.03
C GLN A 221 -8.84 14.86 -8.11
N ASN A 222 -8.99 13.59 -8.48
CA ASN A 222 -9.83 13.14 -9.59
C ASN A 222 -11.26 12.76 -9.18
N LYS A 223 -11.66 13.03 -7.92
CA LYS A 223 -13.00 12.73 -7.38
C LYS A 223 -13.39 11.25 -7.52
N ILE A 224 -12.42 10.35 -7.39
CA ILE A 224 -12.63 8.91 -7.54
C ILE A 224 -13.38 8.36 -6.31
N PRO A 225 -14.53 7.68 -6.49
CA PRO A 225 -15.24 7.02 -5.39
C PRO A 225 -14.40 5.92 -4.75
N PHE A 226 -14.63 5.68 -3.46
CA PHE A 226 -13.92 4.65 -2.69
C PHE A 226 -14.87 3.75 -1.92
N LYS A 227 -14.60 2.44 -1.97
CA LYS A 227 -15.26 1.42 -1.16
C LYS A 227 -14.20 0.69 -0.34
N SER A 228 -14.47 0.58 0.96
CA SER A 228 -13.64 -0.27 1.81
C SER A 228 -13.90 -1.73 1.46
N LEU A 229 -12.83 -2.47 1.23
CA LEU A 229 -12.91 -3.93 1.19
C LEU A 229 -13.30 -4.47 2.59
N PRO A 230 -13.98 -5.63 2.65
CA PRO A 230 -14.17 -6.35 3.90
C PRO A 230 -12.83 -6.64 4.59
N GLY A 231 -12.84 -6.70 5.92
CA GLY A 231 -11.63 -6.94 6.71
C GLY A 231 -10.91 -8.24 6.36
N THR A 232 -11.67 -9.25 5.91
CA THR A 232 -11.22 -10.58 5.48
C THR A 232 -10.31 -10.55 4.25
N PHE A 233 -10.33 -9.49 3.42
CA PHE A 233 -9.51 -9.38 2.20
C PHE A 233 -8.19 -8.61 2.40
N ASN A 234 -7.82 -8.23 3.63
CA ASN A 234 -6.51 -7.64 3.95
C ASN A 234 -6.28 -7.67 5.46
N ASN A 235 -6.34 -8.85 6.07
CA ASN A 235 -6.18 -8.98 7.51
C ASN A 235 -4.70 -8.99 7.91
N LYS A 236 -4.34 -8.36 9.03
CA LYS A 236 -2.97 -8.43 9.54
C LYS A 236 -2.91 -9.57 10.57
N PRO A 237 -1.96 -10.52 10.45
CA PRO A 237 -1.73 -11.54 11.46
C PRO A 237 -1.66 -10.96 12.89
N GLY A 238 -2.49 -11.48 13.80
CA GLY A 238 -2.48 -11.04 15.20
C GLY A 238 -2.72 -9.54 15.39
N ASP A 239 -3.59 -8.91 14.58
CA ASP A 239 -3.89 -7.47 14.75
C ASP A 239 -4.56 -7.14 16.09
N ASN A 240 -5.10 -8.16 16.77
CA ASN A 240 -5.65 -8.12 18.12
C ASN A 240 -4.57 -8.29 19.21
N LEU A 241 -3.33 -8.66 18.86
CA LEU A 241 -2.24 -8.83 19.82
C LEU A 241 -1.55 -7.51 20.14
N PRO A 242 -0.95 -7.37 21.33
CA PRO A 242 -0.04 -6.28 21.64
C PRO A 242 1.10 -6.19 20.60
N PRO A 243 1.57 -4.98 20.25
CA PRO A 243 2.59 -4.82 19.21
C PRO A 243 3.86 -5.63 19.41
N HIS A 244 4.31 -5.82 20.66
CA HIS A 244 5.53 -6.56 20.97
C HIS A 244 5.37 -8.08 20.78
N GLU A 245 4.17 -8.62 20.99
CA GLU A 245 3.84 -10.03 20.71
C GLU A 245 3.65 -10.25 19.21
N ARG A 246 2.89 -9.37 18.55
CA ARG A 246 2.62 -9.44 17.11
C ARG A 246 3.91 -9.52 16.28
N VAL A 247 4.92 -8.75 16.65
CA VAL A 247 6.24 -8.74 15.95
C VAL A 247 6.95 -10.11 16.04
N GLN A 248 6.65 -10.92 17.06
CA GLN A 248 7.29 -12.21 17.31
C GLN A 248 6.57 -13.41 16.68
N LEU A 249 5.40 -13.23 16.06
CA LEU A 249 4.69 -14.32 15.40
C LEU A 249 5.58 -15.04 14.38
N LYS A 250 5.54 -16.38 14.40
CA LYS A 250 6.36 -17.25 13.55
C LYS A 250 5.53 -18.20 12.71
N THR A 251 4.36 -18.62 13.21
CA THR A 251 3.55 -19.66 12.58
C THR A 251 2.07 -19.27 12.53
N PHE A 252 1.30 -19.94 11.65
CA PHE A 252 -0.14 -19.75 11.55
C PHE A 252 -0.87 -20.08 12.86
N HIS A 253 -0.42 -21.11 13.59
CA HIS A 253 -1.04 -21.56 14.84
C HIS A 253 -0.90 -20.54 15.99
N ASP A 254 0.01 -19.58 15.86
CA ASP A 254 0.14 -18.47 16.80
C ASP A 254 -0.96 -17.41 16.59
N MET A 255 -1.77 -17.54 15.53
CA MET A 255 -2.82 -16.58 15.19
C MET A 255 -4.18 -17.03 15.73
N PRO A 256 -5.06 -16.09 16.12
CA PRO A 256 -6.45 -16.41 16.39
C PRO A 256 -7.10 -17.02 15.13
N ASN A 257 -7.90 -18.07 15.32
CA ASN A 257 -8.68 -18.63 14.23
C ASN A 257 -9.63 -17.56 13.68
N ASP A 258 -9.54 -17.28 12.39
CA ASP A 258 -10.42 -16.33 11.72
C ASP A 258 -10.76 -16.78 10.30
N GLU A 259 -11.85 -16.24 9.77
CA GLU A 259 -12.32 -16.53 8.41
C GLU A 259 -11.68 -15.59 7.38
N SER A 260 -10.44 -15.15 7.60
CA SER A 260 -9.77 -14.28 6.64
C SER A 260 -9.50 -15.02 5.33
N PHE A 261 -9.74 -14.30 4.24
CA PHE A 261 -9.41 -14.73 2.89
C PHE A 261 -8.00 -14.31 2.49
N VAL A 262 -7.52 -13.16 2.99
CA VAL A 262 -6.19 -12.65 2.72
C VAL A 262 -5.51 -12.21 4.01
N TYR A 263 -4.36 -12.81 4.31
CA TYR A 263 -3.45 -12.36 5.37
C TYR A 263 -2.35 -11.51 4.75
N HIS A 264 -2.13 -10.31 5.29
CA HIS A 264 -1.12 -9.36 4.88
C HIS A 264 -0.02 -9.28 5.95
N VAL A 265 1.08 -9.98 5.68
CA VAL A 265 2.25 -10.02 6.56
C VAL A 265 3.13 -8.78 6.30
N THR A 266 2.77 -7.65 6.88
CA THR A 266 3.47 -6.34 6.70
C THR A 266 4.93 -6.34 7.18
N GLY A 267 5.64 -5.21 7.02
CA GLY A 267 7.04 -5.08 7.48
C GLY A 267 7.26 -5.06 9.00
N ALA A 268 6.22 -5.31 9.82
CA ALA A 268 6.34 -5.31 11.28
C ALA A 268 6.80 -6.66 11.87
N TYR A 269 6.75 -7.76 11.13
CA TYR A 269 7.05 -9.10 11.65
C TYR A 269 8.53 -9.44 11.55
N LYS A 270 9.13 -9.92 12.64
CA LYS A 270 10.55 -10.30 12.71
C LYS A 270 10.83 -11.59 11.90
N PHE A 271 9.94 -12.56 11.98
CA PHE A 271 10.04 -13.87 11.32
C PHE A 271 9.14 -13.94 10.09
N ARG A 272 9.23 -12.91 9.25
CA ARG A 272 8.29 -12.68 8.15
C ARG A 272 8.24 -13.83 7.17
N GLN A 273 9.39 -14.42 6.85
CA GLN A 273 9.49 -15.49 5.87
C GLN A 273 8.85 -16.78 6.40
N GLU A 274 9.17 -17.14 7.63
CA GLU A 274 8.65 -18.31 8.33
C GLU A 274 7.14 -18.20 8.51
N LEU A 275 6.65 -17.03 8.93
CA LEU A 275 5.24 -16.76 9.10
C LEU A 275 4.48 -16.83 7.77
N ILE A 276 5.01 -16.24 6.69
CA ILE A 276 4.38 -16.34 5.36
C ILE A 276 4.33 -17.79 4.88
N ALA A 277 5.42 -18.55 5.03
CA ALA A 277 5.47 -19.95 4.63
C ALA A 277 4.41 -20.77 5.39
N SER A 278 4.37 -20.63 6.72
CA SER A 278 3.41 -21.33 7.57
C SER A 278 1.95 -20.96 7.26
N ILE A 279 1.66 -19.67 7.02
CA ILE A 279 0.31 -19.25 6.60
C ILE A 279 -0.04 -19.88 5.25
N CYS A 280 0.88 -19.87 4.29
CA CYS A 280 0.59 -20.39 2.96
C CYS A 280 0.34 -21.91 2.96
N GLU A 281 1.13 -22.67 3.72
CA GLU A 281 0.96 -24.11 3.89
C GLU A 281 -0.40 -24.47 4.48
N GLU A 282 -0.87 -23.70 5.47
CA GLU A 282 -2.17 -23.94 6.09
C GLU A 282 -3.33 -23.60 5.14
N LEU A 283 -3.26 -22.47 4.44
CA LEU A 283 -4.29 -22.08 3.46
C LEU A 283 -4.37 -23.01 2.25
N GLU A 284 -3.30 -23.74 1.95
CA GLU A 284 -3.29 -24.73 0.88
C GLU A 284 -4.00 -26.04 1.27
N ARG A 285 -4.11 -26.33 2.57
CA ARG A 285 -4.81 -27.51 3.12
C ARG A 285 -6.32 -27.30 3.30
N SER A 286 -6.77 -26.06 3.42
CA SER A 286 -8.16 -25.67 3.68
C SER A 286 -8.96 -25.39 2.41
#